data_AF-A0A6P5YZY0-F1
#
_entry.id   AF-A0A6P5YZY0-F1
#
_cell.length_a   1.000
_cell.length_b   1.000
_cell.length_c   1.000
_cell.angle_alpha   90.00
_cell.angle_beta   90.00
_cell.angle_gamma   90.00
#
_symmetry.space_group_name_H-M   'P 1'
#
loop_
_entity.id
_entity.type
_entity.pdbx_description
1 polymer ?
#
loop_
_entity_poly.entity_id
_entity_poly.type
_entity_poly.pdbx_seq_one_letter_code
_entity_poly.pdbx_strand_id
1 'polypeptide(L)'
;MEQIEGRYRANRIFYLSVPQEAFLDVAFSIADNAKTKKSWNRIIIEKPFGFDAFSSQWVKKSLISKFEAKQIYRIDHRLGRNLIENLTVLRFPNLVFERLWSRTYIRNVQESELRTKDQIGLQLTFF
;
A
#
# COMPACT_ATOMS: atom_id res chain seq x y z
N MET A 1 -22.98 -1.46 12.77
CA MET A 1 -21.78 -1.98 13.49
C MET A 1 -21.86 -1.78 15.00
N GLU A 2 -22.21 -0.59 15.51
CA GLU A 2 -22.30 -0.37 16.97
C GLU A 2 -23.32 -1.27 17.69
N GLN A 3 -24.42 -1.61 17.02
CA GLN A 3 -25.42 -2.55 17.54
C GLN A 3 -24.87 -3.98 17.74
N ILE A 4 -23.83 -4.37 16.99
CA ILE A 4 -23.22 -5.71 17.05
C ILE A 4 -22.08 -5.73 18.08
N GLU A 5 -21.30 -4.65 18.18
CA GLU A 5 -20.14 -4.54 19.08
C GLU A 5 -20.53 -4.28 20.55
N GLY A 6 -21.77 -3.82 20.80
CA GLY A 6 -22.29 -3.58 22.14
C GLY A 6 -21.46 -2.56 22.93
N ARG A 7 -20.99 -2.94 24.13
CA ARG A 7 -20.16 -2.08 25.00
C ARG A 7 -18.66 -2.14 24.71
N TYR A 8 -18.20 -3.05 23.87
CA TYR A 8 -16.78 -3.27 23.65
C TYR A 8 -16.20 -2.29 22.62
N ARG A 9 -14.96 -1.83 22.86
CA ARG A 9 -14.21 -1.04 21.89
C ARG A 9 -13.57 -1.99 20.88
N ALA A 10 -14.06 -2.01 19.65
CA ALA A 10 -13.49 -2.81 18.58
C ALA A 10 -12.61 -1.97 17.65
N ASN A 11 -11.48 -2.54 17.27
CA ASN A 11 -10.64 -2.00 16.20
C ASN A 11 -11.11 -2.54 14.85
N ARG A 12 -11.07 -1.71 13.81
CA ARG A 12 -11.58 -2.09 12.48
C ARG A 12 -10.50 -2.01 11.42
N ILE A 13 -10.36 -3.08 10.64
CA ILE A 13 -9.53 -3.14 9.44
C ILE A 13 -10.46 -3.39 8.26
N PHE A 14 -10.37 -2.53 7.25
CA PHE A 14 -11.11 -2.67 5.99
C PHE A 14 -10.14 -3.01 4.88
N TYR A 15 -10.26 -4.21 4.32
CA TYR A 15 -9.49 -4.64 3.15
C TYR A 15 -10.32 -4.40 1.90
N LEU A 16 -9.86 -3.49 1.03
CA LEU A 16 -10.59 -3.13 -0.19
C LEU A 16 -10.06 -3.95 -1.36
N SER A 17 -10.72 -5.08 -1.62
CA SER A 17 -10.56 -5.88 -2.83
C SER A 17 -11.69 -5.57 -3.80
N VAL A 18 -11.71 -4.33 -4.30
CA VAL A 18 -12.74 -3.82 -5.22
C VAL A 18 -12.08 -3.21 -6.46
N PRO A 19 -12.76 -3.16 -7.62
CA PRO A 19 -12.29 -2.45 -8.80
C PRO A 19 -11.98 -0.98 -8.50
N GLN A 20 -11.05 -0.39 -9.25
CA GLN A 20 -10.55 0.96 -9.01
C GLN A 20 -11.65 2.03 -9.15
N GLU A 21 -12.63 1.78 -10.01
CA GLU A 21 -13.76 2.67 -10.27
C GLU A 21 -14.62 2.83 -9.02
N ALA A 22 -14.85 1.73 -8.29
CA ALA A 22 -15.65 1.72 -7.06
C ALA A 22 -14.85 2.10 -5.81
N PHE A 23 -13.53 2.24 -5.94
CA PHE A 23 -12.62 2.36 -4.81
C PHE A 23 -12.95 3.53 -3.88
N LEU A 24 -13.09 4.74 -4.44
CA LEU A 24 -13.34 5.93 -3.64
C LEU A 24 -14.74 5.94 -3.04
N ASP A 25 -15.73 5.45 -3.78
CA ASP A 25 -17.11 5.37 -3.30
C ASP A 25 -17.21 4.44 -2.09
N VAL A 26 -16.56 3.27 -2.17
CA VAL A 26 -16.48 2.33 -1.04
C VAL A 26 -15.70 2.94 0.12
N ALA A 27 -14.54 3.57 -0.13
CA ALA A 27 -13.74 4.20 0.91
C ALA A 27 -14.51 5.32 1.64
N PHE A 28 -15.28 6.14 0.91
CA PHE A 28 -16.10 7.21 1.48
C PHE A 28 -17.29 6.66 2.25
N SER A 29 -17.97 5.64 1.72
CA SER A 29 -19.05 4.96 2.43
C SER A 29 -18.57 4.35 3.76
N ILE A 30 -17.38 3.74 3.77
CA ILE A 30 -16.75 3.24 4.99
C ILE A 30 -16.43 4.39 5.94
N ALA A 31 -15.90 5.50 5.41
CA ALA A 31 -15.56 6.66 6.23
C ALA A 31 -16.78 7.23 6.96
N ASP A 32 -17.91 7.33 6.26
CA ASP A 32 -19.10 7.99 6.76
C ASP A 32 -19.95 7.06 7.64
N ASN A 33 -20.01 5.75 7.34
CA ASN A 33 -20.93 4.81 8.01
C ASN A 33 -20.26 3.76 8.90
N ALA A 34 -19.01 3.40 8.60
CA ALA A 34 -18.35 2.23 9.21
C ALA A 34 -17.13 2.56 10.06
N LYS A 35 -16.71 3.84 10.17
CA LYS A 35 -15.65 4.23 11.11
C LYS A 35 -16.14 4.20 12.56
N THR A 36 -15.33 3.63 13.45
CA THR A 36 -15.54 3.78 14.90
C THR A 36 -14.88 5.06 15.41
N LYS A 37 -15.55 5.77 16.32
CA LYS A 37 -14.95 6.93 17.04
C LYS A 37 -14.24 6.50 18.33
N LYS A 38 -14.50 5.28 18.81
CA LYS A 38 -14.03 4.79 20.12
C LYS A 38 -12.69 4.05 20.04
N SER A 39 -12.24 3.71 18.83
CA SER A 39 -11.00 2.95 18.59
C SER A 39 -10.37 3.32 17.25
N TRP A 40 -9.30 2.64 16.85
CA TRP A 40 -8.65 2.89 15.57
C TRP A 40 -9.34 2.19 14.40
N ASN A 41 -9.23 2.81 13.23
CA ASN A 41 -9.68 2.28 11.95
C ASN A 41 -8.49 2.26 11.01
N ARG A 42 -8.35 1.19 10.22
CA ARG A 42 -7.35 1.08 9.17
C ARG A 42 -8.02 0.66 7.88
N ILE A 43 -7.59 1.25 6.78
CA ILE A 43 -8.02 0.90 5.43
C ILE A 43 -6.81 0.40 4.66
N ILE A 44 -6.95 -0.79 4.08
CA ILE A 44 -5.93 -1.48 3.30
C ILE A 44 -6.38 -1.45 1.85
N ILE A 45 -5.52 -0.96 0.98
CA ILE A 45 -5.85 -0.68 -0.42
C ILE A 45 -4.79 -1.31 -1.34
N GLU A 46 -5.22 -1.87 -2.46
CA GLU A 46 -4.34 -2.47 -3.47
C GLU A 46 -4.06 -1.53 -4.64
N LYS A 47 -2.98 -1.80 -5.37
CA LYS A 47 -2.67 -1.14 -6.64
C LYS A 47 -3.72 -1.52 -7.71
N PRO A 48 -3.95 -0.68 -8.73
CA PRO A 48 -3.29 0.60 -9.03
C PRO A 48 -3.80 1.80 -8.22
N PHE A 49 -2.90 2.75 -7.88
CA PHE A 49 -3.23 3.97 -7.13
C PHE A 49 -3.42 5.19 -8.05
N GLY A 50 -4.09 5.00 -9.19
CA GLY A 50 -4.09 5.95 -10.31
C GLY A 50 -3.22 5.45 -11.47
N PHE A 51 -3.52 5.93 -12.68
CA PHE A 51 -2.83 5.56 -13.92
C PHE A 51 -1.75 6.56 -14.34
N ASP A 52 -1.80 7.77 -13.78
CA ASP A 52 -0.85 8.85 -14.03
C ASP A 52 -0.60 9.65 -12.73
N ALA A 53 0.34 10.61 -12.80
CA ALA A 53 0.68 11.43 -11.65
C ALA A 53 -0.52 12.25 -11.12
N PHE A 54 -1.42 12.70 -12.00
CA PHE A 54 -2.55 13.55 -11.65
C PHE A 54 -3.64 12.74 -10.92
N SER A 55 -4.09 11.64 -11.51
CA SER A 55 -5.02 10.67 -10.95
C SER A 55 -4.52 10.10 -9.62
N SER A 56 -3.22 9.80 -9.51
CA SER A 56 -2.65 9.35 -8.24
C SER A 56 -2.68 10.41 -7.15
N GLN A 57 -2.36 11.66 -7.51
CA GLN A 57 -2.46 12.77 -6.58
C GLN A 57 -3.91 13.03 -6.17
N TRP A 58 -4.86 12.88 -7.09
CA TRP A 58 -6.29 13.01 -6.81
C TRP A 58 -6.78 11.92 -5.85
N VAL A 59 -6.50 10.64 -6.12
CA VAL A 59 -6.83 9.52 -5.22
C VAL A 59 -6.23 9.75 -3.83
N LYS A 60 -4.97 10.18 -3.75
CA LYS A 60 -4.30 10.51 -2.48
C LYS A 60 -5.03 11.62 -1.73
N LYS A 61 -5.36 12.74 -2.40
CA LYS A 61 -6.06 13.88 -1.79
C LYS A 61 -7.45 13.47 -1.29
N SER A 62 -8.20 12.74 -2.11
CA SER A 62 -9.51 12.19 -1.77
C SER A 62 -9.45 11.32 -0.52
N LEU A 63 -8.51 10.39 -0.42
CA LEU A 63 -8.38 9.54 0.77
C LEU A 63 -7.99 10.33 2.03
N ILE A 64 -7.04 11.25 1.93
CA ILE A 64 -6.57 12.05 3.08
C ILE A 64 -7.67 12.99 3.60
N SER A 65 -8.64 13.36 2.76
CA SER A 65 -9.80 14.16 3.21
C SER A 65 -10.72 13.43 4.19
N LYS A 66 -10.73 12.09 4.19
CA LYS A 66 -11.62 11.25 5.01
C LYS A 66 -10.87 10.38 6.02
N PHE A 67 -9.60 10.10 5.78
CA PHE A 67 -8.74 9.26 6.61
C PHE A 67 -7.43 9.96 6.93
N GLU A 68 -6.93 9.75 8.16
CA GLU A 68 -5.59 10.21 8.51
C GLU A 68 -4.54 9.31 7.84
N ALA A 69 -3.35 9.85 7.54
CA ALA A 69 -2.30 9.09 6.83
C ALA A 69 -1.94 7.76 7.53
N LYS A 70 -1.90 7.74 8.87
CA LYS A 70 -1.62 6.52 9.68
C LYS A 70 -2.71 5.44 9.59
N GLN A 71 -3.89 5.79 9.08
CA GLN A 71 -5.00 4.85 8.89
C GLN A 71 -4.95 4.17 7.51
N ILE A 72 -4.17 4.72 6.57
CA ILE A 72 -4.14 4.27 5.17
C ILE A 72 -2.92 3.36 4.96
N TYR A 73 -3.18 2.11 4.60
CA TYR A 73 -2.17 1.11 4.28
C TYR A 73 -2.27 0.76 2.80
N ARG A 74 -1.19 1.00 2.07
CA ARG A 74 -1.11 0.73 0.63
C ARG A 74 -0.32 -0.55 0.44
N ILE A 75 -0.96 -1.59 -0.08
CA ILE A 75 -0.27 -2.83 -0.40
C ILE A 75 0.46 -2.65 -1.72
N ASP A 76 1.78 -2.77 -1.65
CA ASP A 76 2.59 -3.18 -2.77
C ASP A 76 3.18 -4.55 -2.46
N HIS A 77 2.63 -5.59 -3.09
CA HIS A 77 3.11 -6.97 -3.00
C HIS A 77 4.61 -7.16 -3.28
N ARG A 78 5.30 -6.20 -3.93
CA ARG A 78 6.76 -6.26 -4.12
C ARG A 78 7.51 -5.93 -2.84
N LEU A 79 6.99 -5.02 -2.02
CA LEU A 79 7.63 -4.57 -0.77
C LEU A 79 7.72 -5.68 0.28
N GLY A 80 6.84 -6.68 0.22
CA GLY A 80 6.87 -7.85 1.12
C GLY A 80 7.79 -8.99 0.65
N ARG A 81 8.59 -8.80 -0.40
CA ARG A 81 9.56 -9.82 -0.83
C ARG A 81 10.82 -9.75 0.04
N ASN A 82 11.28 -10.91 0.51
CA ASN A 82 12.50 -11.06 1.34
C ASN A 82 13.72 -10.28 0.82
N LEU A 83 13.86 -10.10 -0.49
CA LEU A 83 14.96 -9.34 -1.11
C LEU A 83 14.95 -7.85 -0.73
N ILE A 84 13.78 -7.23 -0.59
CA ILE A 84 13.67 -5.81 -0.24
C ILE A 84 13.94 -5.59 1.25
N GLU A 85 13.48 -6.51 2.10
CA GLU A 85 13.83 -6.50 3.53
C GLU A 85 15.33 -6.71 3.74
N ASN A 86 15.93 -7.65 3.00
CA ASN A 86 17.37 -7.92 3.03
C ASN A 86 18.21 -6.74 2.54
N LEU A 87 17.72 -5.93 1.59
CA LEU A 87 18.46 -4.74 1.14
C LEU A 87 18.66 -3.73 2.29
N THR A 88 17.65 -3.56 3.13
CA THR A 88 17.73 -2.67 4.31
C THR A 88 18.75 -3.21 5.32
N VAL A 89 18.72 -4.53 5.56
CA VAL A 89 19.68 -5.22 6.44
C VAL A 89 21.09 -5.25 5.86
N LEU A 90 21.26 -5.25 4.54
CA LEU A 90 22.58 -5.18 3.94
C LEU A 90 23.16 -3.76 4.00
N ARG A 91 22.32 -2.74 3.84
CA ARG A 91 22.75 -1.35 3.71
C ARG A 91 23.09 -0.66 5.04
N PHE A 92 22.27 -0.82 6.07
CA PHE A 92 22.36 0.04 7.27
C PHE A 92 23.20 -0.53 8.43
N PRO A 93 23.10 -1.81 8.81
CA PRO A 93 23.88 -2.34 9.93
C PRO A 93 25.30 -2.77 9.54
N ASN A 94 25.66 -2.78 8.25
CA ASN A 94 26.99 -3.16 7.79
C ASN A 94 27.88 -1.93 7.54
N LEU A 95 28.83 -1.66 8.44
CA LEU A 95 29.76 -0.52 8.36
C LEU A 95 30.55 -0.43 7.04
N VAL A 96 30.78 -1.57 6.38
CA VAL A 96 31.46 -1.61 5.07
C VAL A 96 30.50 -1.16 3.96
N PHE A 97 29.32 -1.77 3.88
CA PHE A 97 28.35 -1.47 2.82
C PHE A 97 27.72 -0.08 2.96
N GLU A 98 27.55 0.41 4.19
CA GLU A 98 27.06 1.76 4.46
C GLU A 98 27.94 2.82 3.78
N ARG A 99 29.27 2.68 3.89
CA ARG A 99 30.24 3.63 3.31
C ARG A 99 30.36 3.52 1.79
N LEU A 100 30.21 2.31 1.25
CA LEU A 100 30.27 2.06 -0.20
C LEU A 100 28.98 2.49 -0.92
N TRP A 101 27.87 2.70 -0.19
CA TRP A 101 26.58 3.11 -0.76
C TRP A 101 26.53 4.61 -1.10
N SER A 102 27.45 5.09 -1.94
CA SER A 102 27.56 6.49 -2.36
C SER A 102 27.91 6.62 -3.85
N ARG A 103 27.54 7.75 -4.47
CA ARG A 103 27.89 8.09 -5.86
C ARG A 103 29.40 8.06 -6.13
N THR A 104 30.22 8.23 -5.10
CA THR A 104 31.69 8.12 -5.21
C THR A 104 32.13 6.70 -5.57
N TYR A 105 31.41 5.67 -5.14
CA TYR A 105 31.78 4.27 -5.29
C TYR A 105 30.84 3.48 -6.21
N ILE A 106 29.60 3.93 -6.39
CA ILE A 106 28.61 3.28 -7.26
C ILE A 106 28.63 3.90 -8.66
N ARG A 107 28.93 3.07 -9.67
CA ARG A 107 28.91 3.47 -11.08
C ARG A 107 27.50 3.45 -11.70
N ASN A 108 26.70 2.43 -11.38
CA ASN A 108 25.33 2.29 -11.86
C ASN A 108 24.49 1.47 -10.87
N VAL A 109 23.17 1.63 -10.95
CA VAL A 109 22.18 0.79 -10.27
C VAL A 109 21.25 0.26 -11.35
N GLN A 110 21.15 -1.06 -11.46
CA GLN A 110 20.30 -1.73 -12.44
C GLN A 110 19.24 -2.56 -11.73
N GLU A 111 17.98 -2.36 -12.11
CA GLU A 111 16.86 -3.21 -11.72
C GLU A 111 16.40 -4.00 -12.95
N SER A 112 16.21 -5.31 -12.79
CA SER A 112 15.66 -6.18 -13.84
C SER A 112 14.53 -7.02 -13.27
N GLU A 113 13.39 -7.02 -13.96
CA GLU A 113 12.26 -7.88 -13.62
C GLU A 113 12.13 -8.95 -14.70
N LEU A 114 12.47 -10.19 -14.35
CA LEU A 114 12.23 -11.35 -15.21
C LEU A 114 10.86 -11.93 -14.87
N ARG A 115 9.92 -11.87 -15.82
CA ARG A 115 8.63 -12.54 -15.71
C ARG A 115 8.73 -13.93 -16.35
N THR A 116 8.43 -14.97 -15.59
CA THR A 116 8.26 -16.33 -16.12
C THR A 116 6.92 -16.44 -16.84
N LYS A 117 6.85 -17.24 -17.92
CA LYS A 117 5.68 -17.35 -18.81
C LYS A 117 4.37 -17.68 -18.07
N ASP A 118 4.44 -18.39 -16.95
CA ASP A 118 3.29 -18.79 -16.15
C ASP A 118 2.55 -17.62 -15.47
N GLN A 119 3.23 -16.48 -15.26
CA GLN A 119 2.60 -15.26 -14.71
C GLN A 119 1.85 -14.43 -15.76
N ILE A 120 2.09 -14.70 -17.04
CA ILE A 120 1.46 -13.95 -18.15
C ILE A 120 -0.01 -14.36 -18.31
N GLY A 121 -0.32 -15.65 -18.12
CA GLY A 121 -1.67 -16.19 -18.31
C GLY A 121 -2.73 -15.66 -17.33
N LEU A 122 -2.35 -15.33 -16.10
CA LEU A 122 -3.28 -14.81 -15.08
C LEU A 122 -3.50 -13.29 -15.16
N GLN A 123 -2.55 -12.55 -15.75
CA GLN A 123 -2.62 -11.09 -15.83
C GLN A 123 -3.33 -10.57 -17.10
N LEU A 124 -3.47 -11.39 -18.14
CA LEU A 124 -4.15 -11.02 -19.40
C LEU A 124 -5.64 -10.68 -19.24
N THR A 125 -6.25 -10.97 -18.07
CA THR A 125 -7.65 -10.62 -17.81
C THR A 125 -7.83 -9.14 -17.40
N PHE A 126 -6.74 -8.42 -17.07
CA PHE A 126 -6.80 -7.06 -16.53
C PHE A 126 -5.71 -6.11 -17.05
N PHE A 127 -5.13 -6.40 -18.22
CA PHE A 127 -4.30 -5.44 -18.98
C PHE A 127 -5.04 -4.93 -20.20
#